data_AF-A0A165IFE5-F1
#
_entry.id   AF-A0A165IFE5-F1
#
_cell.length_a   1.000
_cell.length_b   1.000
_cell.length_c   1.000
_cell.angle_alpha   90.00
_cell.angle_beta   90.00
_cell.angle_gamma   90.00
#
_symmetry.space_group_name_H-M   'P 1'
#
loop_
_entity.id
_entity.type
_entity.pdbx_description
1 polymer ?
#
loop_
_entity_poly.entity_id
_entity_poly.type
_entity_poly.pdbx_seq_one_letter_code
_entity_poly.pdbx_strand_id
1 'polypeptide(L)'
;MATATSLPPLPAHLLAAQLPEDYVLPFAFPLPKHKFVGVLACQRDPLLRELVTTVTRCEKRTAPAPATGKGSGKGGKGKKVEEKKEEAVELWEIELEDTVLFPEGGGQPSDSGTLTSLSAGTTVHVSKILRHGLSAVHYCSGPLPVGAQVRVDVDWERRWDHMTQHTGQHVLSGLFDTLELPTLSWSLTARPSLSYIELPRAPTAAELAHVQQSANALIRAGTRVHVSLALADETLRPETMPEDYVGGVIREVDIVGVDRGPCCGTHLPSLSALQMVYVAPYTSSVRGTNARVYFAVGPRVLDALVPAVEGLRQVGLELGCAQGEAPEKVKEVVLLGKEVRKREQKAREELAGYIARDVLAGAEKVGNEQVLVGTLMRRDEDSPVPLEFLTSISYRLKDLLDAQHPEQKHLFALASSGAAGSPLVIFGTPELVARAGELVKGRMAGVKGGGKGR
;
A
#
# COMPACT_ATOMS: atom_id res chain seq x y z
N MET A 1 19.78 9.30 -6.98
CA MET A 1 19.33 8.64 -8.22
C MET A 1 19.80 7.19 -8.15
N ALA A 2 18.97 6.29 -7.62
CA ALA A 2 19.27 4.86 -7.65
C ALA A 2 18.90 4.37 -9.07
N THR A 3 19.90 3.92 -9.81
CA THR A 3 19.71 3.26 -11.09
C THR A 3 18.83 2.05 -10.87
N ALA A 4 17.70 1.98 -11.59
CA ALA A 4 16.88 0.78 -11.69
C ALA A 4 17.81 -0.34 -12.17
N THR A 5 18.26 -1.18 -11.24
CA THR A 5 19.00 -2.38 -11.56
C THR A 5 17.95 -3.31 -12.15
N SER A 6 17.87 -3.33 -13.49
CA SER A 6 17.12 -4.35 -14.21
C SER A 6 17.52 -5.68 -13.60
N LEU A 7 16.54 -6.47 -13.16
CA LEU A 7 16.79 -7.82 -12.70
C LEU A 7 17.71 -8.53 -13.70
N PRO A 8 18.68 -9.34 -13.25
CA PRO A 8 19.46 -10.14 -14.17
C PRO A 8 18.48 -10.93 -15.06
N PRO A 9 18.73 -10.99 -16.39
CA PRO A 9 17.90 -11.79 -17.27
C PRO A 9 17.81 -13.21 -16.71
N LEU A 10 16.62 -13.79 -16.74
CA LEU A 10 16.40 -15.17 -16.31
C LEU A 10 17.50 -16.06 -16.91
N PRO A 11 18.06 -17.02 -16.15
CA PRO A 11 19.05 -17.95 -16.67
C PRO A 11 18.62 -18.52 -18.02
N ALA A 12 19.56 -18.65 -18.97
CA ALA A 12 19.27 -19.09 -20.32
C ALA A 12 18.54 -20.45 -20.38
N HIS A 13 18.73 -21.34 -19.40
CA HIS A 13 18.00 -22.61 -19.31
C HIS A 13 16.54 -22.48 -18.84
N LEU A 14 16.18 -21.40 -18.14
CA LEU A 14 14.78 -21.03 -17.87
C LEU A 14 14.17 -20.25 -19.05
N LEU A 15 14.99 -19.51 -19.81
CA LEU A 15 14.57 -18.82 -21.05
C LEU A 15 14.44 -19.76 -22.26
N ALA A 16 15.17 -20.88 -22.27
CA ALA A 16 15.17 -21.91 -23.31
C ALA A 16 14.18 -23.05 -23.00
N ALA A 17 13.30 -22.87 -22.02
CA ALA A 17 12.25 -23.82 -21.70
C ALA A 17 11.31 -23.93 -22.91
N GLN A 18 11.59 -24.88 -23.80
CA GLN A 18 10.56 -25.39 -24.70
C GLN A 18 9.40 -25.85 -23.83
N LEU A 19 8.19 -25.47 -24.23
CA LEU A 19 6.99 -25.91 -23.56
C LEU A 19 7.00 -27.44 -23.48
N PRO A 20 6.87 -28.04 -22.28
CA PRO A 20 6.77 -29.49 -22.18
C PRO A 20 5.60 -30.02 -23.02
N GLU A 21 5.80 -31.14 -23.72
CA GLU A 21 4.74 -31.75 -24.56
C GLU A 21 3.49 -32.10 -23.75
N ASP A 22 3.64 -32.34 -22.45
CA ASP A 22 2.58 -32.64 -21.51
C ASP A 22 1.99 -31.41 -20.80
N TYR A 23 2.37 -30.19 -21.16
CA TYR A 23 1.78 -28.98 -20.59
C TYR A 23 0.29 -28.87 -20.95
N VAL A 24 -0.06 -28.95 -22.24
CA VAL A 24 -1.47 -29.08 -22.66
C VAL A 24 -1.77 -30.55 -22.90
N LEU A 25 -2.66 -31.12 -22.10
CA LEU A 25 -3.07 -32.50 -22.26
C LEU A 25 -3.85 -32.71 -23.57
N PRO A 26 -3.80 -33.90 -24.19
CA PRO A 26 -4.55 -34.20 -25.41
C PRO A 26 -6.05 -33.90 -25.26
N PHE A 27 -6.64 -33.27 -26.28
CA PHE A 27 -8.08 -32.96 -26.36
C PHE A 27 -8.67 -33.38 -27.72
N ALA A 28 -9.96 -33.69 -27.74
CA ALA A 28 -10.61 -34.40 -28.85
C ALA A 28 -11.38 -33.51 -29.84
N PHE A 29 -11.18 -32.19 -29.83
CA PHE A 29 -11.88 -31.25 -30.71
C PHE A 29 -10.91 -30.51 -31.63
N PRO A 30 -11.31 -30.20 -32.88
CA PRO A 30 -10.47 -29.43 -33.79
C PRO A 30 -10.35 -27.98 -33.32
N LEU A 31 -9.16 -27.41 -33.44
CA LEU A 31 -8.97 -25.99 -33.17
C LEU A 31 -9.58 -25.15 -34.31
N PRO A 32 -10.51 -24.22 -34.02
CA PRO A 32 -11.14 -23.38 -35.05
C PRO A 32 -10.09 -22.49 -35.73
N LYS A 33 -10.36 -22.01 -36.95
CA LYS A 33 -9.44 -21.09 -37.63
C LYS A 33 -9.19 -19.83 -36.80
N HIS A 34 -10.26 -19.13 -36.43
CA HIS A 34 -10.21 -18.02 -35.49
C HIS A 34 -10.15 -18.55 -34.06
N LYS A 35 -9.03 -18.34 -33.39
CA LYS A 35 -8.87 -18.71 -31.98
C LYS A 35 -9.63 -17.74 -31.10
N PHE A 36 -10.05 -18.25 -29.96
CA PHE A 36 -10.80 -17.51 -28.97
C PHE A 36 -10.23 -17.70 -27.58
N VAL A 37 -10.65 -16.85 -26.64
CA VAL A 37 -10.25 -16.93 -25.22
C VAL A 37 -10.51 -18.33 -24.69
N GLY A 38 -9.48 -18.98 -24.16
CA GLY A 38 -9.46 -20.37 -23.71
C GLY A 38 -8.51 -21.23 -24.55
N VAL A 39 -8.31 -20.90 -25.83
CA VAL A 39 -7.42 -21.60 -26.77
C VAL A 39 -6.52 -20.66 -27.59
N LEU A 40 -6.31 -19.41 -27.14
CA LEU A 40 -5.38 -18.48 -27.78
C LEU A 40 -3.95 -19.04 -27.77
N ALA A 41 -3.09 -18.59 -28.68
CA ALA A 41 -1.68 -18.99 -28.71
C ALA A 41 -1.01 -18.80 -27.34
N CYS A 42 -1.24 -17.66 -26.67
CA CYS A 42 -0.71 -17.42 -25.33
C CYS A 42 -1.21 -18.37 -24.23
N GLN A 43 -2.35 -19.03 -24.41
CA GLN A 43 -2.92 -19.96 -23.42
C GLN A 43 -2.51 -21.40 -23.70
N ARG A 44 -2.25 -21.74 -24.98
CA ARG A 44 -1.71 -23.03 -25.41
C ARG A 44 -0.21 -23.10 -25.16
N ASP A 45 0.52 -22.05 -25.50
CA ASP A 45 1.93 -21.87 -25.21
C ASP A 45 2.16 -20.54 -24.47
N PRO A 46 2.19 -20.55 -23.12
CA PRO A 46 2.42 -19.36 -22.31
C PRO A 46 3.84 -18.79 -22.48
N LEU A 47 4.78 -19.57 -23.01
CA LEU A 47 6.17 -19.18 -23.20
C LEU A 47 6.44 -18.59 -24.60
N LEU A 48 5.48 -18.70 -25.52
CA LEU A 48 5.52 -18.05 -26.82
C LEU A 48 5.58 -16.53 -26.64
N ARG A 49 6.54 -15.88 -27.31
CA ARG A 49 6.78 -14.43 -27.18
C ARG A 49 6.32 -13.64 -28.40
N GLU A 50 6.37 -14.29 -29.56
CA GLU A 50 5.98 -13.70 -30.83
C GLU A 50 5.09 -14.64 -31.63
N LEU A 51 4.20 -14.06 -32.43
CA LEU A 51 3.32 -14.80 -33.34
C LEU A 51 3.06 -14.00 -34.60
N VAL A 52 3.18 -14.64 -35.77
CA VAL A 52 2.65 -14.06 -37.02
C VAL A 52 1.21 -14.48 -37.19
N THR A 53 0.32 -13.50 -37.36
CA THR A 53 -1.14 -13.69 -37.44
C THR A 53 -1.77 -12.70 -38.42
N THR A 54 -3.08 -12.80 -38.64
CA THR A 54 -3.81 -11.93 -39.57
C THR A 54 -4.80 -11.03 -38.83
N VAL A 55 -4.87 -9.77 -39.23
CA VAL A 55 -5.87 -8.81 -38.75
C VAL A 55 -7.25 -9.18 -39.31
N THR A 56 -8.21 -9.43 -38.44
CA THR A 56 -9.58 -9.82 -38.82
C THR A 56 -10.55 -8.65 -38.73
N ARG A 57 -10.28 -7.69 -37.85
CA ARG A 57 -11.09 -6.47 -37.65
C ARG A 57 -10.20 -5.32 -37.22
N CYS A 58 -10.51 -4.11 -37.68
CA CYS A 58 -9.86 -2.87 -37.23
C CYS A 58 -10.87 -1.72 -37.30
N GLU A 59 -11.21 -1.15 -36.15
CA GLU A 59 -12.18 -0.07 -36.04
C GLU A 59 -11.64 1.08 -35.18
N LYS A 60 -11.95 2.32 -35.58
CA LYS A 60 -11.58 3.49 -34.78
C LYS A 60 -12.50 3.58 -33.58
N ARG A 61 -11.92 3.69 -32.38
CA ARG A 61 -12.71 3.91 -31.18
C ARG A 61 -13.16 5.37 -31.10
N THR A 62 -14.44 5.62 -31.26
CA THR A 62 -15.06 6.90 -30.92
C THR A 62 -15.38 6.89 -29.42
N ALA A 63 -14.47 7.41 -28.58
CA ALA A 63 -14.70 7.42 -27.14
C ALA A 63 -15.89 8.33 -26.77
N PRO A 64 -16.85 7.89 -25.92
CA PRO A 64 -17.52 8.78 -25.00
C PRO A 64 -16.53 9.20 -23.91
N ALA A 65 -16.60 10.46 -23.47
CA ALA A 65 -15.79 10.95 -22.36
C ALA A 65 -15.91 10.03 -21.11
N PRO A 66 -14.85 9.89 -20.29
CA PRO A 66 -14.92 9.07 -19.10
C PRO A 66 -16.04 9.57 -18.16
N ALA A 67 -16.95 8.68 -17.79
CA ALA A 67 -17.92 8.93 -16.74
C ALA A 67 -17.14 9.05 -15.42
N THR A 68 -17.15 10.25 -14.84
CA THR A 68 -16.70 10.48 -13.47
C THR A 68 -17.54 9.60 -12.55
N GLY A 69 -16.87 8.72 -11.79
CA GLY A 69 -17.50 7.87 -10.81
C GLY A 69 -18.33 8.72 -9.84
N LYS A 70 -19.60 8.35 -9.65
CA LYS A 70 -20.45 8.86 -8.57
C LYS A 70 -19.87 8.42 -7.22
N GLY A 71 -18.88 9.15 -6.73
CA GLY A 71 -18.51 9.18 -5.32
C GLY A 71 -19.57 9.98 -4.57
N SER A 72 -20.43 9.29 -3.82
CA SER A 72 -21.31 9.92 -2.85
C SER A 72 -20.51 10.30 -1.61
N GLY A 73 -20.64 11.56 -1.15
CA GLY A 73 -20.43 11.90 0.26
C GLY A 73 -19.36 12.95 0.62
N LYS A 74 -19.82 14.20 0.75
CA LYS A 74 -19.49 15.21 1.78
C LYS A 74 -18.05 15.76 1.90
N GLY A 75 -17.90 16.99 1.39
CA GLY A 75 -17.66 18.18 2.23
C GLY A 75 -16.22 18.48 2.65
N GLY A 76 -15.49 19.25 1.84
CA GLY A 76 -14.23 19.89 2.26
C GLY A 76 -13.73 20.89 1.20
N LYS A 77 -13.55 22.16 1.59
CA LYS A 77 -13.18 23.29 0.74
C LYS A 77 -11.77 23.14 0.12
N GLY A 78 -11.71 23.22 -1.22
CA GLY A 78 -10.80 24.10 -1.96
C GLY A 78 -9.32 23.73 -2.02
N LYS A 79 -8.94 22.91 -3.02
CA LYS A 79 -7.67 23.07 -3.75
C LYS A 79 -7.90 22.69 -5.21
N LYS A 80 -7.89 23.69 -6.11
CA LYS A 80 -7.94 23.49 -7.56
C LYS A 80 -6.67 22.72 -7.94
N VAL A 81 -6.81 21.43 -8.22
CA VAL A 81 -5.79 20.67 -8.96
C VAL A 81 -6.07 20.95 -10.42
N GLU A 82 -5.09 21.51 -11.12
CA GLU A 82 -5.15 21.68 -12.57
C GLU A 82 -5.25 20.29 -13.21
N GLU A 83 -6.44 19.98 -13.74
CA GLU A 83 -6.64 18.83 -14.61
C GLU A 83 -5.80 19.04 -15.87
N LYS A 84 -4.70 18.28 -15.98
CA LYS A 84 -4.06 18.06 -17.28
C LYS A 84 -5.11 17.44 -18.20
N LYS A 85 -5.57 18.22 -19.19
CA LYS A 85 -6.23 17.68 -20.39
C LYS A 85 -5.24 16.72 -21.04
N GLU A 86 -5.40 15.42 -20.80
CA GLU A 86 -4.82 14.41 -21.66
C GLU A 86 -5.43 14.58 -23.05
N GLU A 87 -4.58 14.82 -24.05
CA GLU A 87 -5.00 14.84 -25.45
C GLU A 87 -5.72 13.52 -25.75
N ALA A 88 -6.86 13.57 -26.44
CA ALA A 88 -7.60 12.38 -26.82
C ALA A 88 -6.73 11.53 -27.75
N VAL A 89 -6.04 10.54 -27.20
CA VAL A 89 -5.24 9.60 -27.97
C VAL A 89 -6.20 8.82 -28.87
N GLU A 90 -5.97 8.90 -30.18
CA GLU A 90 -6.73 8.09 -31.13
C GLU A 90 -6.45 6.60 -30.84
N LEU A 91 -7.47 5.90 -30.38
CA LEU A 91 -7.41 4.47 -30.05
C LEU A 91 -8.15 3.66 -31.12
N TRP A 92 -7.59 2.51 -31.45
CA TRP A 92 -8.15 1.58 -32.43
C TRP A 92 -8.41 0.24 -31.78
N GLU A 93 -9.54 -0.38 -32.09
CA GLU A 93 -9.90 -1.72 -31.65
C GLU A 93 -9.56 -2.71 -32.78
N ILE A 94 -8.64 -3.63 -32.50
CA ILE A 94 -8.13 -4.59 -33.47
C ILE A 94 -8.37 -6.02 -32.97
N GLU A 95 -8.95 -6.86 -33.82
CA GLU A 95 -9.06 -8.31 -33.60
C GLU A 95 -8.11 -9.04 -34.55
N LEU A 96 -7.56 -10.15 -34.07
CA LEU A 96 -6.59 -10.99 -34.78
C LEU A 96 -7.16 -12.41 -34.90
N GLU A 97 -6.69 -13.17 -35.89
CA GLU A 97 -7.07 -14.59 -36.03
C GLU A 97 -6.60 -15.44 -34.85
N ASP A 98 -5.47 -15.06 -34.26
CA ASP A 98 -4.88 -15.62 -33.04
C ASP A 98 -3.94 -14.58 -32.42
N THR A 99 -3.64 -14.69 -31.13
CA THR A 99 -2.78 -13.71 -30.44
C THR A 99 -1.92 -14.34 -29.34
N VAL A 100 -0.68 -13.86 -29.27
CA VAL A 100 0.25 -14.14 -28.16
C VAL A 100 0.07 -13.16 -27.00
N LEU A 101 -0.84 -12.17 -27.10
CA LEU A 101 -1.18 -11.24 -26.01
C LEU A 101 -2.40 -11.76 -25.26
N PHE A 102 -2.27 -11.92 -23.94
CA PHE A 102 -3.35 -12.40 -23.09
C PHE A 102 -4.34 -11.24 -22.84
N PRO A 103 -5.65 -11.43 -23.10
CA PRO A 103 -6.68 -10.51 -22.62
C PRO A 103 -6.75 -10.54 -21.09
N GLU A 104 -7.52 -9.66 -20.46
CA GLU A 104 -7.79 -9.81 -19.03
C GLU A 104 -8.65 -11.05 -18.70
N GLY A 105 -8.43 -11.68 -17.53
CA GLY A 105 -9.23 -12.81 -17.08
C GLY A 105 -8.70 -13.51 -15.83
N GLY A 106 -9.60 -14.07 -15.00
CA GLY A 106 -9.22 -14.84 -13.80
C GLY A 106 -8.49 -14.03 -12.71
N GLY A 107 -8.56 -12.69 -12.75
CA GLY A 107 -7.78 -11.80 -11.87
C GLY A 107 -6.41 -11.40 -12.42
N GLN A 108 -5.97 -12.00 -13.52
CA GLN A 108 -4.76 -11.59 -14.24
C GLN A 108 -5.05 -10.40 -15.18
N PRO A 109 -4.30 -9.28 -15.08
CA PRO A 109 -4.43 -8.16 -16.00
C PRO A 109 -3.98 -8.52 -17.41
N SER A 110 -4.49 -7.80 -18.41
CA SER A 110 -4.05 -7.99 -19.81
C SER A 110 -2.56 -7.73 -19.98
N ASP A 111 -1.99 -8.35 -21.00
CA ASP A 111 -0.64 -7.99 -21.45
C ASP A 111 -0.62 -6.63 -22.15
N SER A 112 0.59 -6.23 -22.52
CA SER A 112 0.94 -5.16 -23.45
C SER A 112 1.91 -5.73 -24.48
N GLY A 113 2.11 -4.99 -25.58
CA GLY A 113 3.01 -5.44 -26.65
C GLY A 113 2.92 -4.56 -27.89
N THR A 114 3.36 -5.11 -29.01
CA THR A 114 3.32 -4.43 -30.31
C THR A 114 2.77 -5.32 -31.41
N LEU A 115 2.16 -4.69 -32.41
CA LEU A 115 1.77 -5.31 -33.67
C LEU A 115 2.55 -4.64 -34.80
N THR A 116 3.40 -5.40 -35.50
CA THR A 116 4.20 -4.92 -36.64
C THR A 116 3.66 -5.52 -37.94
N SER A 117 3.17 -4.67 -38.84
CA SER A 117 2.76 -5.10 -40.18
C SER A 117 3.96 -5.63 -40.97
N LEU A 118 3.86 -6.84 -41.51
CA LEU A 118 4.93 -7.44 -42.30
C LEU A 118 5.07 -6.84 -43.70
N SER A 119 3.98 -6.30 -44.26
CA SER A 119 3.99 -5.68 -45.58
C SER A 119 4.37 -4.20 -45.54
N ALA A 120 3.87 -3.45 -44.55
CA ALA A 120 4.09 -2.01 -44.46
C ALA A 120 5.25 -1.62 -43.52
N GLY A 121 5.69 -2.52 -42.63
CA GLY A 121 6.68 -2.23 -41.58
C GLY A 121 6.14 -1.36 -40.43
N THR A 122 4.92 -0.83 -40.54
CA THR A 122 4.28 -0.02 -39.50
C THR A 122 4.09 -0.83 -38.23
N THR A 123 4.51 -0.26 -37.10
CA THR A 123 4.32 -0.84 -35.77
C THR A 123 3.35 0.00 -34.95
N VAL A 124 2.38 -0.66 -34.30
CA VAL A 124 1.44 -0.03 -33.37
C VAL A 124 1.58 -0.65 -31.99
N HIS A 125 1.40 0.17 -30.94
CA HIS A 125 1.49 -0.28 -29.55
C HIS A 125 0.12 -0.75 -29.04
N VAL A 126 0.11 -1.88 -28.33
CA VAL A 126 -1.07 -2.42 -27.66
C VAL A 126 -1.03 -2.03 -26.19
N SER A 127 -1.98 -1.20 -25.77
CA SER A 127 -2.05 -0.65 -24.41
C SER A 127 -2.91 -1.50 -23.45
N LYS A 128 -3.93 -2.16 -24.00
CA LYS A 128 -4.87 -3.00 -23.26
C LYS A 128 -5.46 -4.05 -24.20
N ILE A 129 -5.83 -5.21 -23.68
CA ILE A 129 -6.63 -6.21 -24.40
C ILE A 129 -7.85 -6.56 -23.56
N LEU A 130 -9.05 -6.42 -24.12
CA LEU A 130 -10.30 -6.79 -23.47
C LEU A 130 -10.89 -8.05 -24.09
N ARG A 131 -11.59 -8.83 -23.27
CA ARG A 131 -12.43 -9.92 -23.75
C ARG A 131 -13.82 -9.39 -24.05
N HIS A 132 -14.29 -9.59 -25.28
CA HIS A 132 -15.69 -9.39 -25.65
C HIS A 132 -16.27 -10.74 -26.10
N GLY A 133 -17.05 -11.39 -25.23
CA GLY A 133 -17.47 -12.78 -25.44
C GLY A 133 -16.26 -13.73 -25.54
N LEU A 134 -16.04 -14.30 -26.73
CA LEU A 134 -14.92 -15.18 -27.04
C LEU A 134 -13.74 -14.46 -27.71
N SER A 135 -13.91 -13.23 -28.17
CA SER A 135 -12.88 -12.46 -28.88
C SER A 135 -11.92 -11.74 -27.93
N ALA A 136 -10.66 -11.62 -28.36
CA ALA A 136 -9.66 -10.75 -27.75
C ALA A 136 -9.51 -9.46 -28.57
N VAL A 137 -9.93 -8.32 -28.00
CA VAL A 137 -9.94 -7.01 -28.64
C VAL A 137 -8.76 -6.18 -28.15
N HIS A 138 -7.86 -5.83 -29.07
CA HIS A 138 -6.61 -5.11 -28.79
C HIS A 138 -6.82 -3.61 -28.95
N TYR A 139 -6.46 -2.83 -27.93
CA TYR A 139 -6.51 -1.37 -27.94
C TYR A 139 -5.17 -0.80 -28.39
N CYS A 140 -5.13 -0.38 -29.65
CA CYS A 140 -3.91 -0.02 -30.37
C CYS A 140 -3.79 1.50 -30.59
N SER A 141 -2.55 1.98 -30.65
CA SER A 141 -2.23 3.40 -30.90
C SER A 141 -2.44 3.84 -32.35
N GLY A 142 -2.81 2.93 -33.25
CA GLY A 142 -2.99 3.19 -34.67
C GLY A 142 -3.71 2.05 -35.39
N PRO A 143 -4.21 2.28 -36.61
CA PRO A 143 -4.90 1.27 -37.39
C PRO A 143 -3.93 0.29 -38.05
N LEU A 144 -4.45 -0.89 -38.38
CA LEU A 144 -3.81 -1.85 -39.29
C LEU A 144 -4.84 -2.33 -40.32
N PRO A 145 -4.45 -2.56 -41.59
CA PRO A 145 -5.39 -3.03 -42.61
C PRO A 145 -5.94 -4.42 -42.27
N VAL A 146 -7.26 -4.60 -42.39
CA VAL A 146 -7.89 -5.92 -42.31
C VAL A 146 -7.31 -6.83 -43.40
N GLY A 147 -6.98 -8.07 -43.04
CA GLY A 147 -6.30 -9.04 -43.90
C GLY A 147 -4.77 -8.93 -43.92
N ALA A 148 -4.17 -7.89 -43.30
CA ALA A 148 -2.73 -7.79 -43.21
C ALA A 148 -2.14 -8.88 -42.30
N GLN A 149 -0.99 -9.43 -42.69
CA GLN A 149 -0.17 -10.22 -41.78
C GLN A 149 0.64 -9.30 -40.87
N VAL A 150 0.59 -9.58 -39.57
CA VAL A 150 1.30 -8.84 -38.53
C VAL A 150 2.08 -9.79 -37.64
N ARG A 151 3.28 -9.38 -37.23
CA ARG A 151 3.97 -9.99 -36.09
C ARG A 151 3.48 -9.33 -34.82
N VAL A 152 3.05 -10.14 -33.87
CA VAL A 152 2.66 -9.75 -32.53
C VAL A 152 3.82 -10.05 -31.61
N ASP A 153 4.30 -9.06 -30.86
CA ASP A 153 5.39 -9.20 -29.89
C ASP A 153 4.86 -8.84 -28.50
N VAL A 154 5.04 -9.73 -27.51
CA VAL A 154 4.62 -9.48 -26.13
C VAL A 154 5.66 -8.68 -25.34
N ASP A 155 5.19 -7.79 -24.46
CA ASP A 155 6.01 -7.28 -23.35
C ASP A 155 6.33 -8.43 -22.40
N TRP A 156 7.48 -9.05 -22.64
CA TRP A 156 7.86 -10.28 -21.96
C TRP A 156 8.10 -10.11 -20.46
N GLU A 157 8.62 -8.96 -20.02
CA GLU A 157 8.84 -8.72 -18.59
C GLU A 157 7.50 -8.68 -17.84
N ARG A 158 6.51 -7.97 -18.42
CA ARG A 158 5.15 -7.94 -17.88
C ARG A 158 4.51 -9.32 -17.89
N ARG A 159 4.57 -10.04 -19.02
CA ARG A 159 3.97 -11.37 -19.15
C ARG A 159 4.58 -12.36 -18.16
N TRP A 160 5.92 -12.37 -18.03
CA TRP A 160 6.62 -13.25 -17.10
C TRP A 160 6.21 -12.97 -15.65
N ASP A 161 6.17 -11.71 -15.27
CA ASP A 161 5.71 -11.30 -13.93
C ASP A 161 4.27 -11.76 -13.67
N HIS A 162 3.36 -11.53 -14.62
CA HIS A 162 1.97 -11.97 -14.50
C HIS A 162 1.83 -13.47 -14.31
N MET A 163 2.47 -14.28 -15.16
CA MET A 163 2.44 -15.75 -15.05
C MET A 163 3.03 -16.23 -13.72
N THR A 164 4.10 -15.59 -13.28
CA THR A 164 4.79 -15.91 -12.02
C THR A 164 3.87 -15.65 -10.83
N GLN A 165 3.24 -14.47 -10.75
CA GLN A 165 2.31 -14.16 -9.65
C GLN A 165 1.07 -15.05 -9.70
N HIS A 166 0.49 -15.28 -10.88
CA HIS A 166 -0.75 -16.04 -11.02
C HIS A 166 -0.54 -17.53 -10.68
N THR A 167 0.52 -18.15 -11.20
CA THR A 167 0.87 -19.54 -10.85
C THR A 167 1.16 -19.66 -9.35
N GLY A 168 1.90 -18.72 -8.76
CA GLY A 168 2.16 -18.73 -7.33
C GLY A 168 0.91 -18.49 -6.48
N GLN A 169 -0.07 -17.71 -6.96
CA GLN A 169 -1.35 -17.57 -6.30
C GLN A 169 -2.10 -18.90 -6.22
N HIS A 170 -2.19 -19.67 -7.32
CA HIS A 170 -2.82 -21.00 -7.29
C HIS A 170 -2.13 -21.94 -6.29
N VAL A 171 -0.79 -21.93 -6.22
CA VAL A 171 -0.04 -22.69 -5.20
C VAL A 171 -0.45 -22.28 -3.79
N LEU A 172 -0.53 -20.97 -3.53
CA LEU A 172 -0.91 -20.47 -2.21
C LEU A 172 -2.35 -20.81 -1.87
N SER A 173 -3.28 -20.64 -2.80
CA SER A 173 -4.69 -20.99 -2.61
C SER A 173 -4.87 -22.47 -2.31
N GLY A 174 -4.29 -23.37 -3.11
CA GLY A 174 -4.35 -24.81 -2.84
C GLY A 174 -3.79 -25.19 -1.46
N LEU A 175 -2.70 -24.54 -1.02
CA LEU A 175 -2.15 -24.77 0.32
C LEU A 175 -3.03 -24.22 1.44
N PHE A 176 -3.63 -23.03 1.27
CA PHE A 176 -4.56 -22.49 2.26
C PHE A 176 -5.87 -23.29 2.33
N ASP A 177 -6.33 -23.86 1.22
CA ASP A 177 -7.50 -24.74 1.19
C ASP A 177 -7.28 -25.98 2.08
N THR A 178 -6.06 -26.53 2.17
CA THR A 178 -5.73 -27.63 3.10
C THR A 178 -5.87 -27.25 4.58
N LEU A 179 -5.90 -25.94 4.88
CA LEU A 179 -6.09 -25.38 6.22
C LEU A 179 -7.53 -24.90 6.45
N GLU A 180 -8.47 -25.30 5.60
CA GLU A 180 -9.87 -24.85 5.60
C GLU A 180 -9.99 -23.32 5.47
N LEU A 181 -9.07 -22.71 4.71
CA LEU A 181 -9.03 -21.29 4.42
C LEU A 181 -9.21 -21.03 2.93
N PRO A 182 -10.43 -21.24 2.38
CA PRO A 182 -10.69 -21.04 0.97
C PRO A 182 -10.40 -19.60 0.53
N THR A 183 -9.83 -19.46 -0.66
CA THR A 183 -9.58 -18.14 -1.24
C THR A 183 -10.91 -17.50 -1.66
N LEU A 184 -11.23 -16.35 -1.08
CA LEU A 184 -12.45 -15.59 -1.38
C LEU A 184 -12.28 -14.68 -2.59
N SER A 185 -11.09 -14.08 -2.72
CA SER A 185 -10.70 -13.26 -3.85
C SER A 185 -9.17 -13.14 -3.90
N TRP A 186 -8.63 -12.67 -5.01
CA TRP A 186 -7.21 -12.33 -5.10
C TRP A 186 -7.00 -11.11 -5.98
N SER A 187 -5.82 -10.50 -5.87
CA SER A 187 -5.44 -9.37 -6.69
C SER A 187 -3.97 -9.42 -7.05
N LEU A 188 -3.71 -9.39 -8.35
CA LEU A 188 -2.39 -9.10 -8.90
C LEU A 188 -2.18 -7.58 -8.92
N THR A 189 -1.42 -7.07 -7.96
CA THR A 189 -1.14 -5.63 -7.86
C THR A 189 -0.08 -5.19 -8.86
N ALA A 190 -0.05 -3.90 -9.18
CA ALA A 190 1.03 -3.32 -9.97
C ALA A 190 2.39 -3.51 -9.26
N ARG A 191 3.36 -4.08 -9.99
CA ARG A 191 4.76 -4.20 -9.55
C ARG A 191 5.33 -2.79 -9.25
N PRO A 192 6.06 -2.58 -8.14
CA PRO A 192 6.68 -3.55 -7.23
C PRO A 192 5.83 -3.96 -6.01
N SER A 193 4.54 -3.60 -5.97
CA SER A 193 3.71 -3.92 -4.80
C SER A 193 3.45 -5.42 -4.65
N LEU A 194 3.29 -5.88 -3.40
CA LEU A 194 2.88 -7.24 -3.09
C LEU A 194 1.45 -7.51 -3.58
N SER A 195 1.26 -8.66 -4.24
CA SER A 195 -0.06 -9.20 -4.54
C SER A 195 -0.72 -9.70 -3.25
N TYR A 196 -2.03 -9.98 -3.28
CA TYR A 196 -2.71 -10.53 -2.12
C TYR A 196 -3.83 -11.50 -2.47
N ILE A 197 -4.11 -12.41 -1.54
CA ILE A 197 -5.33 -13.21 -1.49
C ILE A 197 -6.17 -12.80 -0.28
N GLU A 198 -7.49 -12.85 -0.39
CA GLU A 198 -8.43 -12.65 0.70
C GLU A 198 -8.92 -13.99 1.22
N LEU A 199 -8.83 -14.19 2.53
CA LEU A 199 -9.22 -15.40 3.25
C LEU A 199 -10.36 -15.08 4.25
N PRO A 200 -11.16 -16.07 4.67
CA PRO A 200 -12.29 -15.86 5.59
C PRO A 200 -11.88 -15.42 7.00
N ARG A 201 -10.61 -15.64 7.38
CA ARG A 201 -9.99 -15.13 8.61
C ARG A 201 -8.51 -14.84 8.41
N ALA A 202 -7.92 -14.08 9.34
CA ALA A 202 -6.46 -13.96 9.43
C ALA A 202 -5.84 -15.32 9.78
N PRO A 203 -4.87 -15.83 8.99
CA PRO A 203 -4.07 -16.97 9.39
C PRO A 203 -3.14 -16.61 10.55
N THR A 204 -2.80 -17.60 11.36
CA THR A 204 -1.78 -17.48 12.40
C THR A 204 -0.39 -17.39 11.77
N ALA A 205 0.59 -16.88 12.54
CA ALA A 205 1.98 -16.86 12.09
C ALA A 205 2.52 -18.25 11.72
N ALA A 206 2.06 -19.30 12.41
CA ALA A 206 2.45 -20.69 12.12
C ALA A 206 1.86 -21.18 10.79
N GLU A 207 0.59 -20.86 10.49
CA GLU A 207 -0.05 -21.18 9.21
C GLU A 207 0.64 -20.46 8.05
N LEU A 208 0.94 -19.15 8.19
CA LEU A 208 1.69 -18.40 7.17
C LEU A 208 3.08 -19.00 6.91
N ALA A 209 3.80 -19.36 7.98
CA ALA A 209 5.12 -19.98 7.87
C ALA A 209 5.04 -21.37 7.22
N HIS A 210 4.04 -22.18 7.57
CA HIS A 210 3.81 -23.48 6.96
C HIS A 210 3.54 -23.35 5.46
N VAL A 211 2.61 -22.48 5.06
CA VAL A 211 2.28 -22.25 3.64
C VAL A 211 3.51 -21.76 2.86
N GLN A 212 4.29 -20.83 3.40
CA GLN A 212 5.52 -20.37 2.74
C GLN A 212 6.53 -21.52 2.56
N GLN A 213 6.74 -22.34 3.59
CA GLN A 213 7.69 -23.46 3.53
C GLN A 213 7.24 -24.53 2.53
N SER A 214 5.96 -24.89 2.56
CA SER A 214 5.35 -25.86 1.65
C SER A 214 5.39 -25.38 0.20
N ALA A 215 5.04 -24.12 -0.07
CA ALA A 215 5.11 -23.54 -1.41
C ALA A 215 6.54 -23.59 -1.97
N ASN A 216 7.54 -23.19 -1.18
CA ASN A 216 8.93 -23.25 -1.61
C ASN A 216 9.47 -24.68 -1.74
N ALA A 217 8.91 -25.65 -1.00
CA ALA A 217 9.24 -27.07 -1.18
C ALA A 217 8.74 -27.61 -2.52
N LEU A 218 7.50 -27.26 -2.91
CA LEU A 218 6.93 -27.61 -4.21
C LEU A 218 7.71 -26.98 -5.38
N ILE A 219 8.15 -25.72 -5.22
CA ILE A 219 9.03 -25.03 -6.17
C ILE A 219 10.35 -25.79 -6.33
N ARG A 220 11.00 -26.17 -5.22
CA ARG A 220 12.25 -26.97 -5.25
C ARG A 220 12.07 -28.34 -5.88
N ALA A 221 10.91 -28.96 -5.70
CA ALA A 221 10.56 -30.24 -6.33
C ALA A 221 10.30 -30.10 -7.84
N GLY A 222 10.12 -28.88 -8.35
CA GLY A 222 9.81 -28.63 -9.75
C GLY A 222 8.43 -29.16 -10.17
N THR A 223 7.46 -29.16 -9.24
CA THR A 223 6.10 -29.66 -9.48
C THR A 223 5.56 -29.17 -10.82
N ARG A 224 5.00 -30.10 -11.61
CA ARG A 224 4.49 -29.81 -12.95
C ARG A 224 3.13 -29.12 -12.89
N VAL A 225 2.87 -28.33 -13.92
CA VAL A 225 1.58 -27.70 -14.17
C VAL A 225 1.07 -28.23 -15.51
N HIS A 226 -0.15 -28.75 -15.50
CA HIS A 226 -0.85 -29.23 -16.68
C HIS A 226 -2.07 -28.37 -16.96
N VAL A 227 -2.51 -28.37 -18.21
CA VAL A 227 -3.72 -27.71 -18.69
C VAL A 227 -4.57 -28.75 -19.39
N SER A 228 -5.82 -28.88 -18.98
CA SER A 228 -6.81 -29.67 -19.71
C SER A 228 -7.84 -28.76 -20.36
N LEU A 229 -8.36 -29.21 -21.50
CA LEU A 229 -9.34 -28.47 -22.30
C LEU A 229 -10.53 -29.38 -22.57
N ALA A 230 -11.72 -28.90 -22.24
CA ALA A 230 -12.99 -29.53 -22.59
C ALA A 230 -13.87 -28.53 -23.34
N LEU A 231 -14.75 -29.01 -24.22
CA LEU A 231 -15.78 -28.14 -24.79
C LEU A 231 -16.74 -27.71 -23.68
N ALA A 232 -17.11 -26.43 -23.66
CA ALA A 232 -18.12 -25.96 -22.74
C ALA A 232 -19.49 -26.52 -23.15
N ASP A 233 -20.06 -27.40 -22.35
CA ASP A 233 -21.47 -27.78 -22.40
C ASP A 233 -22.21 -27.20 -21.17
N GLU A 234 -23.55 -27.20 -21.20
CA GLU A 234 -24.37 -26.65 -20.10
C GLU A 234 -24.19 -27.40 -18.77
N THR A 235 -23.67 -28.63 -18.79
CA THR A 235 -23.49 -29.46 -17.58
C THR A 235 -22.12 -29.28 -16.92
N LEU A 236 -21.12 -28.82 -17.68
CA LEU A 236 -19.73 -28.67 -17.22
C LEU A 236 -19.35 -27.22 -16.92
N ARG A 237 -20.23 -26.24 -17.16
CA ARG A 237 -19.93 -24.81 -17.00
C ARG A 237 -19.72 -24.43 -15.52
N PRO A 238 -18.51 -23.99 -15.13
CA PRO A 238 -18.25 -23.53 -13.75
C PRO A 238 -19.01 -22.24 -13.42
N GLU A 239 -19.44 -22.08 -12.16
CA GLU A 239 -20.13 -20.88 -11.68
C GLU A 239 -19.29 -19.60 -11.81
N THR A 240 -17.97 -19.72 -11.81
CA THR A 240 -17.02 -18.61 -11.93
C THR A 240 -16.86 -18.08 -13.36
N MET A 241 -17.46 -18.74 -14.34
CA MET A 241 -17.33 -18.37 -15.76
C MET A 241 -18.30 -17.24 -16.15
N PRO A 242 -17.84 -16.20 -16.88
CA PRO A 242 -18.71 -15.10 -17.32
C PRO A 242 -19.91 -15.56 -18.16
N GLU A 243 -21.06 -14.87 -18.03
CA GLU A 243 -22.30 -15.17 -18.77
C GLU A 243 -22.16 -15.07 -20.29
N ASP A 244 -21.31 -14.15 -20.76
CA ASP A 244 -21.06 -13.93 -22.18
C ASP A 244 -20.03 -14.91 -22.79
N TYR A 245 -19.51 -15.87 -22.00
CA TYR A 245 -18.63 -16.94 -22.48
C TYR A 245 -19.44 -18.16 -22.93
N VAL A 246 -20.05 -18.06 -24.12
CA VAL A 246 -20.92 -19.11 -24.69
C VAL A 246 -20.23 -19.82 -25.86
N GLY A 247 -20.23 -21.16 -25.86
CA GLY A 247 -19.65 -21.98 -26.93
C GLY A 247 -18.12 -22.04 -26.95
N GLY A 248 -17.47 -21.65 -25.85
CA GLY A 248 -16.02 -21.70 -25.69
C GLY A 248 -15.50 -23.05 -25.17
N VAL A 249 -14.33 -23.02 -24.53
CA VAL A 249 -13.73 -24.18 -23.88
C VAL A 249 -13.63 -23.96 -22.38
N ILE A 250 -13.82 -25.03 -21.61
CA ILE A 250 -13.44 -25.04 -20.21
C ILE A 250 -11.96 -25.38 -20.15
N ARG A 251 -11.17 -24.40 -19.71
CA ARG A 251 -9.74 -24.55 -19.46
C ARG A 251 -9.52 -24.75 -17.97
N GLU A 252 -8.91 -25.86 -17.62
CA GLU A 252 -8.58 -26.22 -16.24
C GLU A 252 -7.06 -26.28 -16.08
N VAL A 253 -6.56 -25.65 -15.03
CA VAL A 253 -5.15 -25.68 -14.64
C VAL A 253 -5.02 -26.67 -13.50
N ASP A 254 -4.08 -27.60 -13.63
CA ASP A 254 -3.76 -28.63 -12.63
C ASP A 254 -2.30 -28.47 -12.20
N ILE A 255 -2.10 -27.98 -10.98
CA ILE A 255 -0.81 -28.02 -10.30
C ILE A 255 -0.76 -29.33 -9.53
N VAL A 256 0.02 -30.28 -10.03
CA VAL A 256 -0.02 -31.68 -9.61
C VAL A 256 0.04 -31.83 -8.09
N GLY A 257 -1.04 -32.35 -7.52
CA GLY A 257 -1.15 -32.63 -6.08
C GLY A 257 -1.30 -31.40 -5.18
N VAL A 258 -1.63 -30.22 -5.76
CA VAL A 258 -1.76 -28.96 -5.02
C VAL A 258 -3.12 -28.31 -5.28
N ASP A 259 -3.42 -27.98 -6.52
CA ASP A 259 -4.62 -27.24 -6.90
C ASP A 259 -5.05 -27.65 -8.30
N ARG A 260 -6.37 -27.79 -8.51
CA ARG A 260 -6.94 -28.12 -9.80
C ARG A 260 -8.27 -27.40 -9.96
N GLY A 261 -8.34 -26.50 -10.94
CA GLY A 261 -9.54 -25.69 -11.12
C GLY A 261 -9.61 -24.91 -12.44
N PRO A 262 -10.81 -24.42 -12.79
CA PRO A 262 -11.02 -23.67 -14.01
C PRO A 262 -10.29 -22.32 -13.94
N CYS A 263 -9.38 -22.09 -14.89
CA CYS A 263 -8.67 -20.82 -14.99
C CYS A 263 -8.29 -20.53 -16.44
N CYS A 264 -8.58 -19.30 -16.89
CA CYS A 264 -8.23 -18.84 -18.22
C CYS A 264 -6.87 -18.13 -18.29
N GLY A 265 -6.21 -17.89 -17.15
CA GLY A 265 -4.92 -17.18 -17.06
C GLY A 265 -3.76 -17.90 -17.73
N THR A 266 -2.63 -17.22 -17.88
CA THR A 266 -1.38 -17.83 -18.34
C THR A 266 -0.56 -18.32 -17.14
N HIS A 267 -0.07 -19.55 -17.20
CA HIS A 267 0.65 -20.21 -16.12
C HIS A 267 2.00 -20.75 -16.58
N LEU A 268 2.96 -20.81 -15.67
CA LEU A 268 4.25 -21.44 -15.95
C LEU A 268 4.10 -22.97 -15.94
N PRO A 269 4.80 -23.71 -16.82
CA PRO A 269 4.64 -25.16 -16.94
C PRO A 269 5.24 -25.96 -15.77
N SER A 270 6.05 -25.31 -14.92
CA SER A 270 6.63 -25.91 -13.73
C SER A 270 6.81 -24.85 -12.66
N LEU A 271 6.58 -25.24 -11.40
CA LEU A 271 6.79 -24.36 -10.26
C LEU A 271 8.26 -23.96 -10.08
N SER A 272 9.22 -24.71 -10.65
CA SER A 272 10.65 -24.36 -10.60
C SER A 272 10.94 -22.97 -11.20
N ALA A 273 10.17 -22.55 -12.20
CA ALA A 273 10.30 -21.24 -12.83
C ALA A 273 9.88 -20.08 -11.90
N LEU A 274 9.13 -20.35 -10.83
CA LEU A 274 8.77 -19.34 -9.83
C LEU A 274 9.96 -18.88 -8.99
N GLN A 275 11.04 -19.67 -8.92
CA GLN A 275 12.25 -19.44 -8.11
C GLN A 275 12.00 -19.45 -6.60
N MET A 276 11.12 -18.56 -6.10
CA MET A 276 10.80 -18.39 -4.69
C MET A 276 9.41 -17.79 -4.52
N VAL A 277 8.75 -18.14 -3.42
CA VAL A 277 7.55 -17.44 -2.93
C VAL A 277 7.86 -16.84 -1.57
N TYR A 278 7.53 -15.56 -1.41
CA TYR A 278 7.50 -14.87 -0.13
C TYR A 278 6.04 -14.63 0.28
N VAL A 279 5.69 -15.04 1.49
CA VAL A 279 4.40 -14.76 2.15
C VAL A 279 4.69 -13.82 3.30
N ALA A 280 4.04 -12.66 3.30
CA ALA A 280 4.23 -11.67 4.35
C ALA A 280 3.79 -12.24 5.71
N PRO A 281 4.54 -11.99 6.81
CA PRO A 281 4.21 -12.50 8.14
C PRO A 281 3.08 -11.70 8.82
N TYR A 282 2.36 -10.88 8.06
CA TYR A 282 1.30 -10.00 8.54
C TYR A 282 0.13 -9.97 7.56
N THR A 283 -1.03 -9.57 8.07
CA THR A 283 -2.27 -9.46 7.31
C THR A 283 -2.91 -8.09 7.51
N SER A 284 -3.81 -7.69 6.61
CA SER A 284 -4.72 -6.57 6.85
C SER A 284 -6.17 -7.05 6.94
N SER A 285 -6.96 -6.45 7.82
CA SER A 285 -8.39 -6.74 7.94
C SER A 285 -9.17 -6.08 6.80
N VAL A 286 -10.18 -6.76 6.28
CA VAL A 286 -11.08 -6.21 5.23
C VAL A 286 -12.47 -5.93 5.80
N ARG A 287 -13.35 -6.93 5.82
CA ARG A 287 -14.73 -6.84 6.33
C ARG A 287 -15.03 -8.08 7.18
N GLY A 288 -15.59 -7.87 8.36
CA GLY A 288 -15.85 -8.97 9.30
C GLY A 288 -14.54 -9.63 9.72
N THR A 289 -14.46 -10.95 9.61
CA THR A 289 -13.25 -11.71 9.92
C THR A 289 -12.25 -11.75 8.76
N ASN A 290 -12.66 -11.40 7.54
CA ASN A 290 -11.84 -11.57 6.35
C ASN A 290 -10.52 -10.80 6.43
N ALA A 291 -9.45 -11.42 5.94
CA ALA A 291 -8.11 -10.87 5.98
C ALA A 291 -7.38 -11.04 4.64
N ARG A 292 -6.55 -10.06 4.30
CA ARG A 292 -5.62 -10.13 3.18
C ARG A 292 -4.29 -10.70 3.63
N VAL A 293 -3.84 -11.74 2.93
CA VAL A 293 -2.48 -12.26 3.00
C VAL A 293 -1.72 -11.73 1.79
N TYR A 294 -0.60 -11.04 2.06
CA TYR A 294 0.24 -10.45 1.00
C TYR A 294 1.36 -11.41 0.62
N PHE A 295 1.70 -11.44 -0.66
CA PHE A 295 2.76 -12.30 -1.18
C PHE A 295 3.48 -11.68 -2.38
N ALA A 296 4.69 -12.19 -2.64
CA ALA A 296 5.44 -11.93 -3.86
C ALA A 296 6.07 -13.22 -4.35
N VAL A 297 6.15 -13.37 -5.67
CA VAL A 297 6.69 -14.58 -6.31
C VAL A 297 7.79 -14.19 -7.29
N GLY A 298 8.82 -15.02 -7.38
CA GLY A 298 9.95 -14.84 -8.29
C GLY A 298 10.63 -13.48 -8.13
N PRO A 299 10.85 -12.73 -9.21
CA PRO A 299 11.64 -11.50 -9.12
C PRO A 299 11.06 -10.41 -8.21
N ARG A 300 9.73 -10.39 -7.98
CA ARG A 300 9.12 -9.46 -7.02
C ARG A 300 9.59 -9.68 -5.58
N VAL A 301 10.10 -10.86 -5.24
CA VAL A 301 10.68 -11.12 -3.91
C VAL A 301 11.88 -10.22 -3.68
N LEU A 302 12.71 -9.97 -4.71
CA LEU A 302 13.83 -9.04 -4.62
C LEU A 302 13.36 -7.60 -4.53
N ASP A 303 12.30 -7.23 -5.28
CA ASP A 303 11.68 -5.90 -5.19
C ASP A 303 11.16 -5.60 -3.78
N ALA A 304 10.72 -6.62 -3.04
CA ALA A 304 10.29 -6.50 -1.65
C ALA A 304 11.48 -6.52 -0.66
N LEU A 305 12.47 -7.40 -0.89
CA LEU A 305 13.60 -7.62 0.02
C LEU A 305 14.57 -6.44 0.03
N VAL A 306 14.92 -5.90 -1.15
CA VAL A 306 15.95 -4.86 -1.26
C VAL A 306 15.57 -3.59 -0.48
N PRO A 307 14.36 -3.01 -0.65
CA PRO A 307 13.96 -1.84 0.13
C PRO A 307 13.83 -2.13 1.63
N ALA A 308 13.41 -3.35 2.01
CA ALA A 308 13.27 -3.74 3.41
C ALA A 308 14.64 -3.82 4.11
N VAL A 309 15.63 -4.47 3.47
CA VAL A 309 16.99 -4.59 3.99
C VAL A 309 17.68 -3.22 4.03
N GLU A 310 17.52 -2.41 2.98
CA GLU A 310 18.10 -1.06 2.95
C GLU A 310 17.47 -0.16 4.03
N GLY A 311 16.14 -0.22 4.21
CA GLY A 311 15.46 0.49 5.28
C GLY A 311 15.99 0.11 6.67
N LEU A 312 16.13 -1.19 6.94
CA LEU A 312 16.69 -1.67 8.22
C LEU A 312 18.16 -1.27 8.38
N ARG A 313 18.94 -1.24 7.29
CA ARG A 313 20.33 -0.74 7.31
C ARG A 313 20.41 0.72 7.71
N GLN A 314 19.54 1.57 7.17
CA GLN A 314 19.51 2.99 7.51
C GLN A 314 19.17 3.21 8.98
N VAL A 315 18.18 2.48 9.51
CA VAL A 315 17.87 2.50 10.94
C VAL A 315 19.09 2.07 11.78
N GLY A 316 19.79 1.01 11.39
CA GLY A 316 21.02 0.58 12.06
C GLY A 316 22.13 1.64 12.05
N LEU A 317 22.31 2.36 10.94
CA LEU A 317 23.28 3.46 10.84
C LEU A 317 22.90 4.64 11.76
N GLU A 318 21.63 5.04 11.79
CA GLU A 318 21.14 6.12 12.65
C GLU A 318 21.30 5.78 14.14
N LEU A 319 21.11 4.51 14.51
CA LEU A 319 21.26 4.03 15.88
C LEU A 319 22.69 3.64 16.25
N GLY A 320 23.60 3.60 15.28
CA GLY A 320 24.98 3.15 15.47
C GLY A 320 25.10 1.67 15.89
N CYS A 321 24.27 0.79 15.35
CA CYS A 321 24.23 -0.64 15.70
C CYS A 321 24.16 -1.56 14.48
N ALA A 322 24.38 -2.86 14.69
CA ALA A 322 24.14 -3.85 13.64
C ALA A 322 22.63 -3.96 13.33
N GLN A 323 22.27 -4.38 12.11
CA GLN A 323 20.87 -4.52 11.68
C GLN A 323 20.05 -5.42 12.61
N GLY A 324 20.62 -6.53 13.07
CA GLY A 324 19.94 -7.47 13.97
C GLY A 324 19.68 -6.90 15.38
N GLU A 325 20.41 -5.87 15.78
CA GLU A 325 20.30 -5.21 17.08
C GLU A 325 19.34 -4.01 17.07
N ALA A 326 18.95 -3.55 15.87
CA ALA A 326 18.13 -2.36 15.70
C ALA A 326 16.82 -2.41 16.52
N PRO A 327 16.06 -3.53 16.58
CA PRO A 327 14.83 -3.57 17.38
C PRO A 327 15.07 -3.31 18.88
N GLU A 328 16.16 -3.85 19.44
CA GLU A 328 16.50 -3.63 20.86
C GLU A 328 17.01 -2.20 21.09
N LYS A 329 17.83 -1.67 20.18
CA LYS A 329 18.29 -0.27 20.26
C LYS A 329 17.15 0.74 20.15
N VAL A 330 16.14 0.48 19.31
CA VAL A 330 14.92 1.30 19.27
C VAL A 330 14.21 1.29 20.63
N LYS A 331 14.06 0.12 21.28
CA LYS A 331 13.45 0.03 22.62
C LYS A 331 14.26 0.83 23.65
N GLU A 332 15.59 0.73 23.63
CA GLU A 332 16.48 1.50 24.51
C GLU A 332 16.29 3.01 24.32
N VAL A 333 16.29 3.50 23.07
CA VAL A 333 16.08 4.93 22.76
C VAL A 333 14.70 5.41 23.24
N VAL A 334 13.65 4.61 23.06
CA VAL A 334 12.31 4.94 23.56
C VAL A 334 12.27 5.03 25.09
N LEU A 335 12.93 4.10 25.78
CA LEU A 335 13.04 4.11 27.24
C LEU A 335 13.85 5.31 27.74
N LEU A 336 15.00 5.59 27.12
CA LEU A 336 15.83 6.75 27.42
C LEU A 336 15.03 8.05 27.21
N GLY A 337 14.25 8.16 26.14
CA GLY A 337 13.39 9.31 25.90
C GLY A 337 12.31 9.50 26.98
N LYS A 338 11.76 8.41 27.52
CA LYS A 338 10.83 8.48 28.67
C LYS A 338 11.55 8.94 29.95
N GLU A 339 12.74 8.44 30.20
CA GLU A 339 13.53 8.81 31.39
C GLU A 339 14.02 10.26 31.33
N VAL A 340 14.50 10.73 30.18
CA VAL A 340 14.90 12.13 29.97
C VAL A 340 13.72 13.06 30.20
N ARG A 341 12.53 12.75 29.67
CA ARG A 341 11.31 13.54 29.94
C ARG A 341 10.95 13.59 31.42
N LYS A 342 11.09 12.47 32.14
CA LYS A 342 10.85 12.43 33.59
C LYS A 342 11.85 13.27 34.38
N ARG A 343 13.13 13.24 34.00
CA ARG A 343 14.19 14.05 34.62
C ARG A 343 14.01 15.54 34.33
N GLU A 344 13.68 15.88 33.09
CA GLU A 344 13.36 17.25 32.69
C GLU A 344 12.18 17.78 33.52
N GLN A 345 11.10 17.01 33.64
CA GLN A 345 9.94 17.39 34.46
C GLN A 345 10.31 17.65 35.92
N LYS A 346 11.14 16.79 36.54
CA LYS A 346 11.59 16.99 37.92
C LYS A 346 12.47 18.23 38.08
N ALA A 347 13.45 18.41 37.20
CA ALA A 347 14.30 19.60 37.21
C ALA A 347 13.48 20.88 37.00
N ARG A 348 12.46 20.81 36.14
CA ARG A 348 11.48 21.87 35.91
C ARG A 348 10.68 22.18 37.17
N GLU A 349 10.19 21.18 37.88
CA GLU A 349 9.48 21.37 39.16
C GLU A 349 10.37 21.97 40.26
N GLU A 350 11.64 21.56 40.33
CA GLU A 350 12.62 22.13 41.27
C GLU A 350 12.92 23.59 40.95
N LEU A 351 13.17 23.90 39.67
CA LEU A 351 13.39 25.27 39.19
C LEU A 351 12.17 26.17 39.48
N ALA A 352 10.95 25.65 39.25
CA ALA A 352 9.73 26.36 39.59
C ALA A 352 9.67 26.70 41.09
N GLY A 353 10.16 25.82 41.95
CA GLY A 353 10.28 26.07 43.39
C GLY A 353 11.28 27.17 43.75
N TYR A 354 12.45 27.22 43.09
CA TYR A 354 13.41 28.33 43.28
C TYR A 354 12.82 29.66 42.84
N ILE A 355 12.22 29.70 41.64
CA ILE A 355 11.60 30.92 41.11
C ILE A 355 10.45 31.39 41.99
N ALA A 356 9.61 30.46 42.49
CA ALA A 356 8.53 30.82 43.41
C ALA A 356 9.06 31.50 44.69
N ARG A 357 10.16 31.00 45.26
CA ARG A 357 10.81 31.65 46.43
C ARG A 357 11.30 33.05 46.10
N ASP A 358 11.96 33.23 44.96
CA ASP A 358 12.47 34.54 44.55
C ASP A 358 11.32 35.54 44.30
N VAL A 359 10.24 35.10 43.65
CA VAL A 359 9.04 35.92 43.42
C VAL A 359 8.37 36.29 44.74
N LEU A 360 8.30 35.37 45.72
CA LEU A 360 7.76 35.67 47.03
C LEU A 360 8.65 36.64 47.82
N ALA A 361 9.97 36.45 47.79
CA ALA A 361 10.93 37.32 48.47
C ALA A 361 10.93 38.75 47.90
N GLY A 362 10.70 38.89 46.60
CA GLY A 362 10.52 40.18 45.93
C GLY A 362 9.09 40.73 45.97
N ALA A 363 8.15 40.07 46.66
CA ALA A 363 6.77 40.53 46.71
C ALA A 363 6.64 41.79 47.59
N GLU A 364 5.86 42.75 47.13
CA GLU A 364 5.60 44.01 47.81
C GLU A 364 4.29 43.93 48.62
N LYS A 365 4.28 44.60 49.76
CA LYS A 365 3.10 44.76 50.61
C LYS A 365 2.36 46.04 50.21
N VAL A 366 1.09 45.92 49.80
CA VAL A 366 0.26 47.04 49.31
C VAL A 366 -0.99 47.20 50.16
N GLY A 367 -1.48 48.45 50.30
CA GLY A 367 -2.70 48.76 51.03
C GLY A 367 -2.54 48.61 52.55
N ASN A 368 -1.59 49.32 53.14
CA ASN A 368 -1.24 49.21 54.58
C ASN A 368 -0.89 47.78 55.00
N GLU A 369 -0.05 47.11 54.21
CA GLU A 369 0.39 45.72 54.47
C GLU A 369 -0.70 44.64 54.39
N GLN A 370 -1.87 44.94 53.84
CA GLN A 370 -2.98 43.98 53.76
C GLN A 370 -2.90 43.01 52.58
N VAL A 371 -2.12 43.30 51.54
CA VAL A 371 -2.01 42.45 50.35
C VAL A 371 -0.56 42.27 49.92
N LEU A 372 -0.14 41.02 49.70
CA LEU A 372 1.13 40.69 49.04
C LEU A 372 0.95 40.67 47.52
N VAL A 373 1.78 41.42 46.81
CA VAL A 373 1.73 41.51 45.35
C VAL A 373 3.11 41.18 44.77
N GLY A 374 3.15 40.27 43.81
CA GLY A 374 4.39 39.96 43.10
C GLY A 374 4.16 39.78 41.60
N THR A 375 5.19 40.08 40.82
CA THR A 375 5.15 39.86 39.37
C THR A 375 6.37 39.08 38.93
N LEU A 376 6.17 38.21 37.94
CA LEU A 376 7.25 37.56 37.22
C LEU A 376 7.04 37.82 35.74
N MET A 377 8.01 38.52 35.13
CA MET A 377 8.09 38.66 33.69
C MET A 377 9.48 38.26 33.26
N ARG A 378 9.69 36.96 33.09
CA ARG A 378 10.97 36.43 32.63
C ARG A 378 10.77 35.03 32.09
N ARG A 379 10.95 34.86 30.79
CA ARG A 379 11.42 33.66 30.05
C ARG A 379 10.95 33.78 28.60
N ASP A 380 11.90 33.84 27.67
CA ASP A 380 11.64 33.43 26.28
C ASP A 380 11.67 31.90 26.28
N GLU A 381 10.49 31.28 26.17
CA GLU A 381 10.38 29.83 26.16
C GLU A 381 10.00 29.36 24.75
N ASP A 382 10.96 28.75 24.05
CA ASP A 382 10.73 28.02 22.79
C ASP A 382 10.08 26.65 23.01
N SER A 383 9.37 26.49 24.12
CA SER A 383 8.57 25.31 24.42
C SER A 383 7.20 25.44 23.73
N PRO A 384 6.61 24.34 23.23
CA PRO A 384 5.23 24.36 22.75
C PRO A 384 4.21 24.54 23.89
N VAL A 385 4.61 24.47 25.17
CA VAL A 385 3.70 24.54 26.32
C VAL A 385 4.17 25.49 27.46
N PRO A 386 4.39 26.78 27.20
CA PRO A 386 4.90 27.75 28.20
C PRO A 386 3.95 27.94 29.40
N LEU A 387 2.66 27.64 29.23
CA LEU A 387 1.66 27.72 30.29
C LEU A 387 1.87 26.68 31.42
N GLU A 388 2.35 25.48 31.09
CA GLU A 388 2.57 24.43 32.09
C GLU A 388 3.61 24.84 33.15
N PHE A 389 4.66 25.54 32.72
CA PHE A 389 5.71 25.98 33.63
C PHE A 389 5.24 27.10 34.55
N LEU A 390 4.55 28.11 34.01
CA LEU A 390 3.92 29.16 34.82
C LEU A 390 2.93 28.57 35.85
N THR A 391 2.19 27.55 35.43
CA THR A 391 1.28 26.81 36.31
C THR A 391 2.05 26.10 37.43
N SER A 392 3.17 25.44 37.10
CA SER A 392 4.04 24.80 38.10
C SER A 392 4.60 25.80 39.12
N ILE A 393 5.00 27.00 38.68
CA ILE A 393 5.42 28.09 39.57
C ILE A 393 4.26 28.53 40.47
N SER A 394 3.06 28.71 39.91
CA SER A 394 1.90 29.14 40.69
C SER A 394 1.52 28.15 41.79
N TYR A 395 1.64 26.84 41.54
CA TYR A 395 1.43 25.81 42.56
C TYR A 395 2.49 25.88 43.66
N ARG A 396 3.78 25.99 43.32
CA ARG A 396 4.85 26.12 44.32
C ARG A 396 4.72 27.40 45.14
N LEU A 397 4.31 28.50 44.51
CA LEU A 397 4.11 29.77 45.19
C LEU A 397 2.91 29.72 46.12
N LYS A 398 1.83 29.05 45.72
CA LYS A 398 0.71 28.74 46.61
C LYS A 398 1.16 27.94 47.84
N ASP A 399 1.93 26.87 47.66
CA ASP A 399 2.44 26.07 48.79
C ASP A 399 3.25 26.93 49.79
N LEU A 400 4.09 27.86 49.27
CA LEU A 400 4.88 28.77 50.10
C LEU A 400 4.03 29.82 50.83
N LEU A 401 3.03 30.38 50.14
CA LEU A 401 2.10 31.37 50.71
C LEU A 401 1.24 30.73 51.81
N ASP A 402 0.70 29.54 51.56
CA ASP A 402 -0.10 28.80 52.53
C ASP A 402 0.74 28.47 53.79
N ALA A 403 2.05 28.23 53.64
CA ALA A 403 2.95 27.93 54.76
C ALA A 403 3.44 29.18 55.53
N GLN A 404 3.77 30.27 54.84
CA GLN A 404 4.42 31.46 55.45
C GLN A 404 3.42 32.60 55.74
N HIS A 405 2.32 32.67 55.01
CA HIS A 405 1.37 33.78 55.02
C HIS A 405 -0.10 33.32 54.88
N PRO A 406 -0.58 32.38 55.72
CA PRO A 406 -1.85 31.67 55.51
C PRO A 406 -3.11 32.57 55.47
N GLU A 407 -3.11 33.68 56.20
CA GLU A 407 -4.26 34.60 56.26
C GLU A 407 -4.07 35.87 55.41
N GLN A 408 -2.91 36.00 54.76
CA GLN A 408 -2.57 37.18 53.99
C GLN A 408 -3.22 37.12 52.61
N LYS A 409 -3.99 38.16 52.25
CA LYS A 409 -4.47 38.31 50.88
C LYS A 409 -3.28 38.51 49.94
N HIS A 410 -3.36 37.94 48.75
CA HIS A 410 -2.24 37.99 47.82
C HIS A 410 -2.70 37.97 46.37
N LEU A 411 -1.90 38.55 45.48
CA LEU A 411 -2.16 38.59 44.05
C LEU A 411 -0.84 38.57 43.27
N PHE A 412 -0.70 37.63 42.36
CA PHE A 412 0.50 37.49 41.55
C PHE A 412 0.16 37.38 40.08
N ALA A 413 1.04 37.94 39.24
CA ALA A 413 0.94 37.87 37.79
C ALA A 413 2.25 37.30 37.22
N LEU A 414 2.16 36.14 36.58
CA LEU A 414 3.29 35.42 35.98
C LEU A 414 3.11 35.42 34.46
N ALA A 415 4.06 35.99 33.73
CA ALA A 415 4.02 36.08 32.27
C ALA A 415 5.27 35.44 31.64
N SER A 416 5.09 34.82 30.48
CA SER A 416 6.16 34.33 29.62
C SER A 416 6.00 34.89 28.22
N SER A 417 7.12 35.06 27.51
CA SER A 417 7.15 35.32 26.07
C SER A 417 7.56 34.05 25.33
N GLY A 418 7.07 33.85 24.11
CA GLY A 418 7.39 32.67 23.30
C GLY A 418 6.86 32.80 21.87
N ALA A 419 7.42 32.00 20.95
CA ALA A 419 7.10 32.06 19.53
C ALA A 419 5.62 31.76 19.19
N ALA A 420 4.93 30.97 20.03
CA ALA A 420 3.52 30.59 19.87
C ALA A 420 2.52 31.54 20.58
N GLY A 421 3.01 32.57 21.30
CA GLY A 421 2.20 33.50 22.07
C GLY A 421 2.78 33.79 23.46
N SER A 422 2.23 34.79 24.15
CA SER A 422 2.69 35.21 25.48
C SER A 422 1.64 34.88 26.55
N PRO A 423 1.74 33.73 27.24
CA PRO A 423 0.78 33.39 28.28
C PRO A 423 0.96 34.27 29.52
N LEU A 424 -0.16 34.56 30.17
CA LEU A 424 -0.23 35.26 31.46
C LEU A 424 -1.08 34.41 32.42
N VAL A 425 -0.49 34.05 33.56
CA VAL A 425 -1.17 33.41 34.68
C VAL A 425 -1.34 34.42 35.79
N ILE A 426 -2.58 34.70 36.17
CA ILE A 426 -2.90 35.50 37.36
C ILE A 426 -3.41 34.53 38.42
N PHE A 427 -2.76 34.49 39.57
CA PHE A 427 -3.16 33.63 40.68
C PHE A 427 -3.12 34.39 42.00
N GLY A 428 -3.94 33.97 42.96
CA GLY A 428 -4.03 34.59 44.29
C GLY A 428 -5.43 34.52 44.88
N THR A 429 -5.75 35.42 45.81
CA THR A 429 -7.05 35.48 46.48
C THR A 429 -8.19 35.65 45.46
N PRO A 430 -9.27 34.83 45.50
CA PRO A 430 -10.28 34.76 44.43
C PRO A 430 -10.89 36.11 44.01
N GLU A 431 -11.22 36.96 44.98
CA GLU A 431 -11.78 38.31 44.72
C GLU A 431 -10.79 39.22 43.99
N LEU A 432 -9.50 39.12 44.33
CA LEU A 432 -8.44 39.91 43.71
C LEU A 432 -8.14 39.42 42.29
N VAL A 433 -8.10 38.10 42.09
CA VAL A 433 -7.89 37.49 40.76
C VAL A 433 -9.03 37.86 39.81
N ALA A 434 -10.28 37.82 40.26
CA ALA A 434 -11.43 38.22 39.45
C ALA A 434 -11.34 39.69 39.00
N ARG A 435 -11.00 40.59 39.93
CA ARG A 435 -10.79 42.02 39.62
C ARG A 435 -9.62 42.24 38.67
N ALA A 436 -8.50 41.55 38.88
CA ALA A 436 -7.31 41.64 38.04
C ALA A 436 -7.59 41.14 36.62
N GLY A 437 -8.33 40.04 36.46
CA GLY A 437 -8.73 39.50 35.16
C GLY A 437 -9.54 40.49 34.32
N GLU A 438 -10.51 41.18 34.93
CA GLU A 438 -11.30 42.20 34.23
C GLU A 438 -10.45 43.43 33.85
N LEU A 439 -9.52 43.85 34.72
CA LEU A 439 -8.58 44.94 34.40
C LEU A 439 -7.66 44.59 33.23
N VAL A 440 -7.16 43.35 33.18
CA VAL A 440 -6.29 42.88 32.10
C VAL A 440 -7.05 42.83 30.77
N LYS A 441 -8.28 42.30 30.74
CA LYS A 441 -9.13 42.31 29.54
C LYS A 441 -9.45 43.72 29.06
N GLY A 442 -9.67 44.66 29.99
CA GLY A 442 -9.98 46.05 29.67
C GLY A 442 -8.77 46.86 29.18
N ARG A 443 -7.55 46.53 29.62
CA ARG A 443 -6.32 47.28 29.28
C ARG A 443 -5.51 46.66 28.14
N MET A 444 -5.58 45.35 27.91
CA MET A 444 -4.77 44.65 26.91
C MET A 444 -5.63 44.18 25.74
N ALA A 445 -5.44 44.79 24.57
CA ALA A 445 -6.12 44.37 23.34
C ALA A 445 -5.56 43.03 22.84
N GLY A 446 -6.44 42.06 22.53
CA GLY A 446 -6.04 40.78 21.92
C GLY A 446 -5.82 39.60 22.88
N VAL A 447 -6.12 39.75 24.19
CA VAL A 447 -6.12 38.63 25.13
C VAL A 447 -7.21 37.62 24.74
N LYS A 448 -6.80 36.42 24.31
CA LYS A 448 -7.69 35.30 23.98
C LYS A 448 -7.57 34.24 25.07
N GLY A 449 -8.67 33.94 25.77
CA GLY A 449 -8.72 32.90 26.81
C GLY A 449 -9.22 33.41 28.17
N GLY A 450 -9.76 32.49 28.97
CA GLY A 450 -10.37 32.73 30.27
C GLY A 450 -10.65 31.40 30.97
N GLY A 451 -9.60 30.65 31.27
CA GLY A 451 -9.70 29.42 32.05
C GLY A 451 -9.80 29.75 33.54
N LYS A 452 -10.80 29.20 34.23
CA LYS A 452 -10.79 29.16 35.70
C LYS A 452 -9.82 28.05 36.13
N GLY A 453 -8.64 28.42 36.63
CA GLY A 453 -7.83 27.52 37.45
C GLY A 453 -8.56 27.28 38.78
N ARG A 454 -8.59 26.03 39.26
CA ARG A 454 -9.09 25.69 40.60
C ARG A 454 -8.07 26.04 41.67
#